data_AF-A0A7C2NGL0-F1
#
_entry.id   AF-A0A7C2NGL0-F1
#
_cell.length_a   1.000
_cell.length_b   1.000
_cell.length_c   1.000
_cell.angle_alpha   90.00
_cell.angle_beta   90.00
_cell.angle_gamma   90.00
#
_symmetry.space_group_name_H-M   'P 1'
#
loop_
_entity.id
_entity.type
_entity.pdbx_description
1 polymer ?
#
loop_
_entity_poly.entity_id
_entity_poly.type
_entity_poly.pdbx_seq_one_letter_code
_entity_poly.pdbx_strand_id
1 'polypeptide(L)'
;MKKSFLIFISLIFSLFIISCDTTEPDDDPNSLGGDTNVPISQVGNVVSTGSVTIGNQSYDIGGEFEVISNNNGLATLQVKADLRNVPGLSAFNDFIPSSMKDANGRVNTTVQFKVTSEGMQDNMNVDGKLHTLVKYNAKVGDSYKITTSNGKTITRTVTERTDQDDFPYGFFNIKTIKVEQDSRVPGVRNFVYRLNHKFGLVFVEIIMEDGSSAKVYLYSAN
;
A
#
# COMPACT_ATOMS: atom_id res chain seq x y z
N MET A 1 -68.23 21.30 16.81
CA MET A 1 -68.51 20.11 17.65
C MET A 1 -68.08 18.86 16.89
N LYS A 2 -67.31 17.98 17.56
CA LYS A 2 -67.03 16.56 17.27
C LYS A 2 -66.16 16.26 16.03
N LYS A 3 -64.87 15.97 16.19
CA LYS A 3 -64.17 14.74 16.65
C LYS A 3 -63.99 13.67 15.54
N SER A 4 -62.72 13.52 15.15
CA SER A 4 -61.99 12.30 14.78
C SER A 4 -62.50 11.36 13.67
N PHE A 5 -61.72 11.33 12.58
CA PHE A 5 -61.30 10.10 11.90
C PHE A 5 -59.92 10.39 11.26
N LEU A 6 -58.83 10.29 12.04
CA LEU A 6 -57.88 9.14 12.01
C LEU A 6 -57.39 8.85 10.59
N ILE A 7 -56.23 9.40 10.20
CA ILE A 7 -54.90 8.76 10.35
C ILE A 7 -54.81 7.50 9.49
N PHE A 8 -54.40 7.61 8.22
CA PHE A 8 -53.90 6.45 7.45
C PHE A 8 -53.06 6.76 6.19
N ILE A 9 -52.50 7.97 6.01
CA ILE A 9 -51.65 8.28 4.83
C ILE A 9 -50.39 9.07 5.27
N SER A 10 -49.65 8.53 6.24
CA SER A 10 -48.34 9.09 6.64
C SER A 10 -47.31 8.01 7.00
N LEU A 11 -47.56 6.74 6.67
CA LEU A 11 -46.75 5.61 7.13
C LEU A 11 -46.22 4.70 6.02
N ILE A 12 -46.02 5.22 4.79
CA ILE A 12 -45.49 4.42 3.66
C ILE A 12 -44.26 5.09 2.98
N PHE A 13 -43.70 6.16 3.55
CA PHE A 13 -42.51 6.83 2.97
C PHE A 13 -41.27 6.86 3.87
N SER A 14 -41.20 5.97 4.87
CA SER A 14 -40.04 5.81 5.76
C SER A 14 -39.28 4.49 5.56
N LEU A 15 -39.48 3.80 4.43
CA LEU A 15 -38.79 2.57 4.05
C LEU A 15 -37.64 2.80 3.07
N PHE A 16 -37.01 3.98 3.13
CA PHE A 16 -35.73 4.21 2.47
C PHE A 16 -34.60 4.10 3.48
N ILE A 17 -33.85 3.00 3.36
CA ILE A 17 -32.42 2.85 3.63
C ILE A 17 -31.92 3.25 5.02
N ILE A 18 -32.20 2.38 5.99
CA ILE A 18 -31.16 2.01 6.96
C ILE A 18 -30.61 0.67 6.48
N SER A 19 -29.63 0.73 5.56
CA SER A 19 -28.64 -0.33 5.46
C SER A 19 -27.86 -0.27 6.77
N CYS A 20 -28.33 -1.02 7.76
CA CYS A 20 -27.49 -1.38 8.89
C CYS A 20 -26.35 -2.22 8.30
N ASP A 21 -25.19 -1.59 8.10
CA ASP A 21 -23.95 -2.32 8.26
C ASP A 21 -24.05 -3.06 9.58
N THR A 22 -24.06 -4.38 9.50
CA THR A 22 -23.96 -5.26 10.66
C THR A 22 -22.55 -5.07 11.19
N THR A 23 -22.39 -4.02 11.99
CA THR A 23 -21.18 -3.68 12.72
C THR A 23 -21.05 -4.66 13.88
N GLU A 24 -20.61 -5.87 13.56
CA GLU A 24 -19.55 -6.46 14.39
C GLU A 24 -18.41 -5.42 14.41
N PRO A 25 -17.80 -5.10 15.56
CA PRO A 25 -16.56 -4.34 15.53
C PRO A 25 -15.60 -5.14 14.66
N ASP A 26 -15.18 -4.52 13.56
CA ASP A 26 -14.25 -5.12 12.62
C ASP A 26 -12.87 -5.12 13.29
N ASP A 27 -12.70 -6.04 14.24
CA ASP A 27 -11.48 -6.26 15.01
C ASP A 27 -10.38 -6.86 14.12
N ASP A 28 -10.66 -7.13 12.84
CA ASP A 28 -9.63 -7.46 11.87
C ASP A 28 -8.80 -6.19 11.55
N PRO A 29 -7.51 -6.15 11.95
CA PRO A 29 -6.62 -5.05 11.57
C PRO A 29 -6.47 -4.90 10.05
N ASN A 30 -6.87 -5.92 9.29
CA ASN A 30 -6.86 -5.96 7.83
C ASN A 30 -8.19 -5.59 7.18
N SER A 31 -9.22 -5.23 7.92
CA SER A 31 -10.37 -4.60 7.30
C SER A 31 -10.07 -3.16 6.89
N LEU A 32 -10.50 -2.80 5.68
CA LEU A 32 -10.31 -1.47 5.10
C LEU A 32 -11.57 -1.04 4.34
N GLY A 33 -12.21 0.01 4.86
CA GLY A 33 -13.32 0.73 4.26
C GLY A 33 -12.86 1.93 3.43
N GLY A 34 -13.70 2.96 3.36
CA GLY A 34 -13.45 4.19 2.62
C GLY A 34 -13.86 4.14 1.14
N ASP A 35 -13.83 5.32 0.51
CA ASP A 35 -14.11 5.47 -0.92
C ASP A 35 -12.98 4.86 -1.74
N THR A 36 -13.33 4.04 -2.73
CA THR A 36 -12.40 3.36 -3.62
C THR A 36 -12.02 4.20 -4.85
N ASN A 37 -12.76 5.29 -5.11
CA ASN A 37 -12.55 6.20 -6.22
C ASN A 37 -11.52 7.30 -5.85
N VAL A 38 -10.27 6.89 -5.65
CA VAL A 38 -9.17 7.80 -5.32
C VAL A 38 -8.25 8.05 -6.53
N PRO A 39 -7.65 9.24 -6.69
CA PRO A 39 -6.83 9.56 -7.86
C PRO A 39 -5.65 8.60 -8.10
N ILE A 40 -4.96 8.17 -7.03
CA ILE A 40 -3.79 7.28 -7.12
C ILE A 40 -4.09 5.88 -7.67
N SER A 41 -5.35 5.44 -7.63
CA SER A 41 -5.77 4.13 -8.13
C SER A 41 -6.46 4.20 -9.49
N GLN A 42 -6.52 5.36 -10.14
CA GLN A 42 -7.16 5.48 -11.46
C GLN A 42 -6.30 4.83 -12.54
N VAL A 43 -6.95 4.17 -13.49
CA VAL A 43 -6.28 3.56 -14.64
C VAL A 43 -5.51 4.63 -15.42
N GLY A 44 -4.26 4.32 -15.78
CA GLY A 44 -3.32 5.24 -16.42
C GLY A 44 -2.55 6.13 -15.45
N ASN A 45 -2.82 6.10 -14.13
CA ASN A 45 -1.93 6.73 -13.17
C ASN A 45 -0.57 6.00 -13.18
N VAL A 46 0.51 6.78 -13.19
CA VAL A 46 1.88 6.28 -13.19
C VAL A 46 2.59 6.75 -11.93
N VAL A 47 3.26 5.80 -11.27
CA VAL A 47 4.20 6.05 -10.18
C VAL A 47 5.59 5.71 -10.67
N SER A 48 6.42 6.73 -10.85
CA SER A 48 7.82 6.57 -11.25
C SER A 48 8.72 6.35 -10.04
N THR A 49 9.80 5.60 -10.20
CA THR A 49 10.82 5.49 -9.15
C THR A 49 11.89 6.54 -9.34
N GLY A 50 12.36 7.14 -8.24
CA GLY A 50 13.68 7.77 -8.22
C GLY A 50 14.80 6.73 -8.35
N SER A 51 16.05 7.19 -8.28
CA SER A 51 17.19 6.27 -8.22
C SER A 51 17.18 5.45 -6.94
N VAL A 52 17.53 4.17 -7.04
CA VAL A 52 17.81 3.33 -5.88
C VAL A 52 19.14 3.77 -5.30
N THR A 53 19.14 4.14 -4.02
CA THR A 53 20.35 4.55 -3.30
C THR A 53 20.84 3.41 -2.42
N ILE A 54 22.12 3.04 -2.55
CA ILE A 54 22.81 2.06 -1.71
C ILE A 54 24.08 2.70 -1.18
N GLY A 55 24.18 2.86 0.14
CA GLY A 55 25.23 3.69 0.74
C GLY A 55 25.19 5.11 0.18
N ASN A 56 26.28 5.54 -0.47
CA ASN A 56 26.42 6.86 -1.09
C ASN A 56 26.27 6.84 -2.62
N GLN A 57 25.89 5.70 -3.21
CA GLN A 57 25.74 5.56 -4.65
C GLN A 57 24.26 5.46 -5.04
N SER A 58 23.92 6.08 -6.17
CA SER A 58 22.57 6.06 -6.73
C SER A 58 22.57 5.39 -8.08
N TYR A 59 21.60 4.51 -8.30
CA TYR A 59 21.45 3.72 -9.52
C TYR A 59 20.07 3.96 -10.11
N ASP A 60 20.02 4.34 -11.38
CA ASP A 60 18.76 4.38 -12.11
C ASP A 60 18.35 2.96 -12.51
N ILE A 61 17.14 2.57 -12.11
CA ILE A 61 16.55 1.27 -12.43
C ILE A 61 15.43 1.39 -13.47
N GLY A 62 15.13 2.60 -13.96
CA GLY A 62 14.01 2.85 -14.88
C GLY A 62 12.68 2.32 -14.34
N GLY A 63 12.49 2.43 -13.02
CA GLY A 63 11.36 1.80 -12.32
C GLY A 63 10.06 2.57 -12.56
N GLU A 64 9.01 1.82 -12.89
CA GLU A 64 7.69 2.37 -13.19
C GLU A 64 6.60 1.42 -12.70
N PHE A 65 5.55 2.00 -12.14
CA PHE A 65 4.30 1.33 -11.81
C PHE A 65 3.16 2.03 -12.53
N GLU A 66 2.45 1.33 -13.42
CA GLU A 66 1.29 1.86 -14.15
C GLU A 66 0.02 1.14 -13.71
N VAL A 67 -1.02 1.86 -13.31
CA VAL A 67 -2.32 1.26 -13.01
C VAL A 67 -2.99 0.81 -14.32
N ILE A 68 -3.06 -0.49 -14.55
CA ILE A 68 -3.63 -1.08 -15.78
C ILE A 68 -5.09 -1.53 -15.60
N SER A 69 -5.54 -1.72 -14.36
CA SER A 69 -6.94 -1.98 -14.04
C SER A 69 -7.25 -1.54 -12.61
N ASN A 70 -8.52 -1.19 -12.36
CA ASN A 70 -9.03 -0.93 -11.02
C ASN A 70 -10.45 -1.50 -10.92
N ASN A 71 -10.64 -2.44 -10.00
CA ASN A 71 -11.94 -2.99 -9.68
C ASN A 71 -12.29 -2.67 -8.22
N ASN A 72 -13.13 -1.65 -8.01
CA ASN A 72 -13.56 -1.20 -6.68
C ASN A 72 -12.38 -0.99 -5.71
N GLY A 73 -11.37 -0.23 -6.15
CA GLY A 73 -10.20 0.14 -5.36
C GLY A 73 -9.09 -0.92 -5.36
N LEU A 74 -9.36 -2.14 -5.85
CA LEU A 74 -8.32 -3.13 -6.12
C LEU A 74 -7.65 -2.80 -7.46
N ALA A 75 -6.58 -2.01 -7.38
CA ALA A 75 -5.76 -1.60 -8.51
C ALA A 75 -4.72 -2.69 -8.85
N THR A 76 -4.65 -3.08 -10.12
CA THR A 76 -3.54 -3.89 -10.66
C THR A 76 -2.53 -2.96 -11.30
N LEU A 77 -1.29 -3.02 -10.84
CA LEU A 77 -0.20 -2.20 -11.33
C LEU A 77 0.76 -3.06 -12.15
N GLN A 78 1.09 -2.61 -13.35
CA GLN A 78 2.20 -3.12 -14.14
C GLN A 78 3.50 -2.53 -13.60
N VAL A 79 4.41 -3.40 -13.15
CA VAL A 79 5.71 -3.03 -12.61
C VAL A 79 6.78 -3.32 -13.66
N LYS A 80 7.67 -2.36 -13.88
CA LYS A 80 8.88 -2.51 -14.70
C LYS A 80 10.09 -1.99 -13.95
N ALA A 81 11.22 -2.68 -13.98
CA ALA A 81 12.50 -2.20 -13.44
C ALA A 81 13.69 -3.02 -13.97
N ASP A 82 14.88 -2.42 -14.06
CA ASP A 82 16.14 -3.07 -14.39
C ASP A 82 17.10 -3.09 -13.19
N LEU A 83 17.05 -4.16 -12.40
CA LEU A 83 17.89 -4.33 -11.21
C LEU A 83 19.27 -4.96 -11.52
N ARG A 84 19.52 -5.37 -12.77
CA ARG A 84 20.69 -6.20 -13.13
C ARG A 84 22.02 -5.48 -12.94
N ASN A 85 22.00 -4.14 -13.01
CA ASN A 85 23.17 -3.29 -12.93
C ASN A 85 23.32 -2.58 -11.58
N VAL A 86 22.59 -3.01 -10.54
CA VAL A 86 22.65 -2.40 -9.20
C VAL A 86 23.53 -3.26 -8.28
N PRO A 87 24.80 -2.88 -8.04
CA PRO A 87 25.67 -3.57 -7.10
C PRO A 87 25.01 -3.62 -5.71
N GLY A 88 24.85 -4.81 -5.14
CA GLY A 88 24.19 -5.02 -3.85
C GLY A 88 22.74 -5.50 -3.93
N LEU A 89 22.08 -5.44 -5.10
CA LEU A 89 20.75 -6.01 -5.32
C LEU A 89 20.74 -7.25 -6.21
N SER A 90 21.90 -7.81 -6.58
CA SER A 90 21.98 -9.03 -7.39
C SER A 90 21.26 -10.21 -6.71
N ALA A 91 21.54 -10.45 -5.42
CA ALA A 91 20.86 -11.49 -4.67
C ALA A 91 19.34 -11.27 -4.60
N PHE A 92 18.91 -10.03 -4.37
CA PHE A 92 17.48 -9.69 -4.38
C PHE A 92 16.86 -9.94 -5.76
N ASN A 93 17.53 -9.53 -6.82
CA ASN A 93 17.10 -9.81 -8.19
C ASN A 93 17.01 -11.32 -8.44
N ASP A 94 17.94 -12.13 -7.94
CA ASP A 94 17.91 -13.59 -8.09
C ASP A 94 16.76 -14.25 -7.32
N PHE A 95 16.31 -13.65 -6.22
CA PHE A 95 15.12 -14.08 -5.49
C PHE A 95 13.80 -13.78 -6.24
N ILE A 96 13.79 -12.83 -7.18
CA ILE A 96 12.60 -12.55 -7.99
C ILE A 96 12.39 -13.72 -8.98
N PRO A 97 11.22 -14.40 -8.95
CA PRO A 97 10.92 -15.50 -9.85
C PRO A 97 11.09 -15.12 -11.32
N SER A 98 11.56 -16.06 -12.15
CA SER A 98 11.70 -15.84 -13.59
C SER A 98 10.37 -15.48 -14.28
N SER A 99 9.24 -15.93 -13.74
CA SER A 99 7.89 -15.56 -14.20
C SER A 99 7.55 -14.08 -14.00
N MET A 100 8.30 -13.37 -13.15
CA MET A 100 8.17 -11.92 -12.92
C MET A 100 9.18 -11.10 -13.72
N LYS A 101 9.91 -11.73 -14.65
CA LYS A 101 10.93 -11.10 -15.48
C LYS A 101 10.59 -11.23 -16.97
N ASP A 102 11.05 -10.27 -17.75
CA ASP A 102 11.01 -10.33 -19.21
C ASP A 102 12.11 -11.26 -19.78
N ALA A 103 12.14 -11.42 -21.11
CA ALA A 103 13.14 -12.24 -21.80
C ALA A 103 14.59 -11.76 -21.60
N ASN A 104 14.80 -10.52 -21.16
CA ASN A 104 16.11 -9.95 -20.86
C ASN A 104 16.47 -10.06 -19.37
N GLY A 105 15.58 -10.61 -18.53
CA GLY A 105 15.77 -10.69 -17.09
C GLY A 105 15.49 -9.39 -16.33
N ARG A 106 14.81 -8.42 -16.95
CA ARG A 106 14.29 -7.22 -16.27
C ARG A 106 12.99 -7.54 -15.57
N VAL A 107 12.73 -6.91 -14.43
CA VAL A 107 11.44 -7.05 -13.74
C VAL A 107 10.34 -6.54 -14.66
N ASN A 108 9.35 -7.38 -14.91
CA ASN A 108 8.15 -7.07 -15.68
C ASN A 108 7.03 -7.97 -15.17
N THR A 109 6.21 -7.45 -14.26
CA THR A 109 5.18 -8.23 -13.56
C THR A 109 4.02 -7.36 -13.12
N THR A 110 2.96 -7.97 -12.62
CA THR A 110 1.82 -7.26 -12.04
C THR A 110 1.74 -7.48 -10.53
N VAL A 111 1.33 -6.45 -9.82
CA VAL A 111 1.07 -6.47 -8.37
C VAL A 111 -0.30 -5.84 -8.12
N GLN A 112 -0.95 -6.17 -7.00
CA GLN A 112 -2.24 -5.58 -6.64
C GLN A 112 -2.18 -4.83 -5.32
N PHE A 113 -2.81 -3.66 -5.34
CA PHE A 113 -3.02 -2.85 -4.15
C PHE A 113 -4.50 -2.53 -4.02
N LYS A 114 -5.07 -2.72 -2.83
CA LYS A 114 -6.36 -2.13 -2.49
C LYS A 114 -6.10 -0.74 -1.95
N VAL A 115 -6.62 0.28 -2.61
CA VAL A 115 -6.40 1.68 -2.25
C VAL A 115 -7.74 2.37 -2.05
N THR A 116 -7.91 2.99 -0.88
CA THR A 116 -9.12 3.71 -0.52
C THR A 116 -8.79 5.05 0.11
N SER A 117 -9.81 5.88 0.36
CA SER A 117 -9.68 7.12 1.12
C SER A 117 -9.22 6.91 2.57
N GLU A 118 -9.29 5.69 3.09
CA GLU A 118 -8.96 5.36 4.48
C GLU A 118 -7.62 4.63 4.63
N GLY A 119 -7.03 4.12 3.54
CA GLY A 119 -5.74 3.46 3.61
C GLY A 119 -5.35 2.69 2.36
N MET A 120 -4.36 1.80 2.54
CA MET A 120 -3.79 1.00 1.47
C MET A 120 -3.48 -0.41 1.98
N GLN A 121 -3.71 -1.41 1.13
CA GLN A 121 -3.34 -2.80 1.33
C GLN A 121 -2.62 -3.32 0.09
N ASP A 122 -1.80 -4.34 0.26
CA ASP A 122 -1.19 -5.09 -0.83
C ASP A 122 -1.47 -6.58 -0.67
N ASN A 123 -1.21 -7.34 -1.74
CA ASN A 123 -1.33 -8.79 -1.75
C ASN A 123 0.03 -9.52 -1.86
N MET A 124 1.12 -8.90 -1.40
CA MET A 124 2.48 -9.40 -1.63
C MET A 124 2.92 -10.53 -0.68
N ASN A 125 2.02 -11.01 0.19
CA ASN A 125 2.28 -12.21 0.99
C ASN A 125 2.09 -13.49 0.15
N VAL A 126 2.63 -14.60 0.64
CA VAL A 126 2.65 -15.88 -0.08
C VAL A 126 1.24 -16.46 -0.36
N ASP A 127 0.21 -16.01 0.36
CA ASP A 127 -1.17 -16.45 0.15
C ASP A 127 -1.93 -15.56 -0.84
N GLY A 128 -1.33 -14.44 -1.31
CA GLY A 128 -2.00 -13.46 -2.15
C GLY A 128 -3.18 -12.74 -1.46
N LYS A 129 -3.26 -12.79 -0.13
CA LYS A 129 -4.35 -12.15 0.64
C LYS A 129 -4.11 -10.66 0.79
N LEU A 130 -5.15 -9.85 0.87
CA LEU A 130 -4.97 -8.44 1.20
C LEU A 130 -4.47 -8.29 2.64
N HIS A 131 -3.38 -7.54 2.81
CA HIS A 131 -2.76 -7.19 4.09
C HIS A 131 -2.63 -5.67 4.17
N THR A 132 -3.17 -5.07 5.22
CA THR A 132 -3.07 -3.61 5.42
C THR A 132 -1.61 -3.18 5.45
N LEU A 133 -1.27 -2.23 4.57
CA LEU A 133 0.00 -1.54 4.58
C LEU A 133 -0.09 -0.34 5.52
N VAL A 134 -1.18 0.44 5.44
CA VAL A 134 -1.46 1.53 6.37
C VAL A 134 -2.96 1.86 6.41
N LYS A 135 -3.47 2.30 7.56
CA LYS A 135 -4.69 3.11 7.66
C LYS A 135 -4.30 4.58 7.84
N TYR A 136 -4.88 5.51 7.08
CA TYR A 136 -4.48 6.92 7.13
C TYR A 136 -4.85 7.63 8.44
N ASN A 137 -5.68 7.02 9.28
CA ASN A 137 -5.98 7.46 10.65
C ASN A 137 -5.12 6.76 11.73
N ALA A 138 -4.18 5.91 11.35
CA ALA A 138 -3.40 5.10 12.30
C ALA A 138 -2.55 5.94 13.25
N LYS A 139 -2.28 5.39 14.44
CA LYS A 139 -1.42 5.98 15.47
C LYS A 139 -0.11 5.22 15.56
N VAL A 140 0.92 5.87 16.10
CA VAL A 140 2.18 5.19 16.41
C VAL A 140 1.89 4.05 17.38
N GLY A 141 2.41 2.85 17.07
CA GLY A 141 2.15 1.62 17.81
C GLY A 141 1.04 0.74 17.22
N ASP A 142 0.21 1.26 16.31
CA ASP A 142 -0.77 0.43 15.60
C ASP A 142 -0.05 -0.65 14.80
N SER A 143 -0.63 -1.86 14.77
CA SER A 143 -0.03 -2.99 14.07
C SER A 143 -1.04 -3.78 13.23
N TYR A 144 -0.60 -4.26 12.07
CA TYR A 144 -1.38 -5.07 11.15
C TYR A 144 -0.69 -6.42 10.97
N LYS A 145 -1.34 -7.48 11.46
CA LYS A 145 -0.80 -8.84 11.43
C LYS A 145 -1.58 -9.71 10.45
N ILE A 146 -0.87 -10.57 9.73
CA ILE A 146 -1.47 -11.64 8.93
C ILE A 146 -0.66 -12.92 9.10
N THR A 147 -1.32 -14.04 9.35
CA THR A 147 -0.68 -15.37 9.37
C THR A 147 -0.93 -16.06 8.04
N THR A 148 0.15 -16.39 7.34
CA THR A 148 0.10 -17.05 6.03
C THR A 148 -0.01 -18.57 6.16
N SER A 149 -0.41 -19.25 5.09
CA SER A 149 -0.60 -20.71 5.04
C SER A 149 0.63 -21.53 5.45
N ASN A 150 1.84 -20.98 5.29
CA ASN A 150 3.09 -21.59 5.74
C ASN A 150 3.39 -21.42 7.25
N GLY A 151 2.44 -20.91 8.04
CA GLY A 151 2.56 -20.70 9.48
C GLY A 151 3.38 -19.47 9.89
N LYS A 152 3.89 -18.68 8.94
CA LYS A 152 4.59 -17.42 9.24
C LYS A 152 3.57 -16.30 9.43
N THR A 153 3.66 -15.58 10.55
CA THR A 153 2.97 -14.29 10.70
C THR A 153 3.82 -13.21 10.05
N ILE A 154 3.25 -12.21 9.38
CA ILE A 154 3.90 -10.95 8.96
C ILE A 154 3.30 -9.83 9.82
N THR A 155 4.13 -8.97 10.41
CA THR A 155 3.67 -7.83 11.22
C THR A 155 4.14 -6.52 10.61
N ARG A 156 3.21 -5.59 10.43
CA ARG A 156 3.49 -4.20 10.06
C ARG A 156 3.17 -3.31 11.24
N THR A 157 4.07 -2.44 11.63
CA THR A 157 3.90 -1.54 12.78
C THR A 157 4.09 -0.10 12.35
N VAL A 158 3.18 0.78 12.74
CA VAL A 158 3.35 2.22 12.56
C VAL A 158 4.37 2.72 13.57
N THR A 159 5.56 3.12 13.10
CA THR A 159 6.66 3.55 13.97
C THR A 159 6.82 5.06 14.03
N GLU A 160 6.27 5.79 13.07
CA GLU A 160 6.30 7.25 13.03
C GLU A 160 5.04 7.77 12.35
N ARG A 161 4.48 8.86 12.92
CA ARG A 161 3.44 9.66 12.29
C ARG A 161 3.64 11.10 12.70
N THR A 162 3.55 11.97 11.70
CA THR A 162 3.62 13.42 11.84
C THR A 162 2.45 14.04 11.10
N ASP A 163 1.85 15.07 11.68
CA ASP A 163 0.83 15.87 11.02
C ASP A 163 1.44 17.10 10.31
N GLN A 164 2.78 17.16 10.23
CA GLN A 164 3.54 18.20 9.55
C GLN A 164 4.10 17.71 8.21
N ASP A 165 4.26 18.63 7.26
CA ASP A 165 4.95 18.35 6.00
C ASP A 165 6.48 18.44 6.22
N ASP A 166 7.07 17.33 6.67
CA ASP A 166 8.48 17.23 7.08
C ASP A 166 9.29 16.18 6.30
N PHE A 167 8.64 15.31 5.52
CA PHE A 167 9.32 14.32 4.69
C PHE A 167 9.61 14.89 3.30
N PRO A 168 10.90 14.97 2.88
CA PRO A 168 11.25 15.49 1.56
C PRO A 168 10.68 14.63 0.43
N TYR A 169 10.02 15.26 -0.54
CA TYR A 169 9.40 14.60 -1.68
C TYR A 169 9.50 15.48 -2.94
N GLY A 170 10.53 15.23 -3.75
CA GLY A 170 10.85 16.10 -4.89
C GLY A 170 11.25 17.50 -4.40
N PHE A 171 10.50 18.52 -4.81
CA PHE A 171 10.78 19.94 -4.49
C PHE A 171 10.00 20.49 -3.28
N PHE A 172 9.21 19.64 -2.61
CA PHE A 172 8.41 20.04 -1.45
C PHE A 172 8.44 18.95 -0.38
N ASN A 173 7.95 19.27 0.81
CA ASN A 173 7.79 18.27 1.87
C ASN A 173 6.34 17.80 1.94
N ILE A 174 6.15 16.58 2.44
CA ILE A 174 4.83 15.98 2.65
C ILE A 174 4.78 15.31 4.03
N LYS A 175 3.59 15.26 4.62
CA LYS A 175 3.36 14.43 5.79
C LYS A 175 3.34 12.95 5.41
N THR A 176 3.92 12.10 6.24
CA THR A 176 3.94 10.66 6.00
C THR A 176 3.64 9.86 7.26
N ILE A 177 3.20 8.62 7.04
CA ILE A 177 3.12 7.58 8.06
C ILE A 177 4.22 6.57 7.75
N LYS A 178 5.11 6.31 8.70
CA LYS A 178 6.17 5.30 8.59
C LYS A 178 5.65 3.98 9.13
N VAL A 179 5.76 2.94 8.31
CA VAL A 179 5.40 1.57 8.65
C VAL A 179 6.64 0.69 8.50
N GLU A 180 6.95 -0.07 9.53
CA GLU A 180 8.03 -1.05 9.51
C GLU A 180 7.45 -2.46 9.47
N GLN A 181 8.04 -3.31 8.64
CA GLN A 181 7.71 -4.71 8.52
C GLN A 181 8.95 -5.55 8.81
N ASP A 182 8.81 -6.54 9.67
CA ASP A 182 9.85 -7.54 9.87
C ASP A 182 10.01 -8.43 8.62
N SER A 183 11.21 -8.88 8.34
CA SER A 183 11.50 -9.70 7.16
C SER A 183 11.57 -11.18 7.49
N ARG A 184 11.20 -12.02 6.52
CA ARG A 184 11.48 -13.47 6.52
C ARG A 184 12.29 -13.90 5.29
N VAL A 185 12.81 -12.92 4.55
CA VAL A 185 13.69 -13.13 3.40
C VAL A 185 15.12 -13.19 3.94
N PRO A 186 15.87 -14.28 3.71
CA PRO A 186 17.26 -14.38 4.14
C PRO A 186 18.09 -13.18 3.67
N GLY A 187 18.88 -12.59 4.56
CA GLY A 187 19.72 -11.42 4.28
C GLY A 187 19.00 -10.07 4.40
N VAL A 188 17.67 -10.04 4.53
CA VAL A 188 16.90 -8.82 4.79
C VAL A 188 16.43 -8.82 6.24
N ARG A 189 16.73 -7.75 6.98
CA ARG A 189 16.34 -7.54 8.38
C ARG A 189 14.91 -7.01 8.50
N ASN A 190 14.62 -5.90 7.82
CA ASN A 190 13.31 -5.25 7.86
C ASN A 190 13.06 -4.39 6.62
N PHE A 191 11.79 -4.15 6.34
CA PHE A 191 11.32 -3.23 5.32
C PHE A 191 10.75 -1.98 5.99
N VAL A 192 11.02 -0.82 5.42
CA VAL A 192 10.47 0.47 5.84
C VAL A 192 9.66 1.03 4.68
N TYR A 193 8.44 1.44 4.97
CA TYR A 193 7.53 2.09 4.04
C TYR A 193 7.18 3.46 4.59
N ARG A 194 7.13 4.49 3.73
CA ARG A 194 6.43 5.74 4.06
C ARG A 194 5.27 5.96 3.10
N LEU A 195 4.13 6.29 3.69
CA LEU A 195 2.87 6.45 2.97
C LEU A 195 2.28 7.83 3.23
N ASN A 196 1.64 8.39 2.20
CA ASN A 196 0.92 9.64 2.22
C ASN A 196 -0.51 9.44 1.68
N HIS A 197 -1.50 10.09 2.29
CA HIS A 197 -2.91 9.94 1.91
C HIS A 197 -3.22 10.37 0.46
N LYS A 198 -2.46 11.31 -0.11
CA LYS A 198 -2.65 11.82 -1.47
C LYS A 198 -1.82 11.07 -2.50
N PHE A 199 -0.57 10.72 -2.16
CA PHE A 199 0.39 10.13 -3.10
C PHE A 199 0.58 8.62 -2.94
N GLY A 200 -0.04 7.99 -1.95
CA GLY A 200 0.10 6.56 -1.68
C GLY A 200 1.45 6.21 -1.06
N LEU A 201 2.07 5.12 -1.52
CA LEU A 201 3.41 4.72 -1.11
C LEU A 201 4.45 5.65 -1.77
N VAL A 202 5.22 6.38 -0.97
CA VAL A 202 6.17 7.41 -1.46
C VAL A 202 7.64 7.06 -1.23
N PHE A 203 7.91 6.08 -0.38
CA PHE A 203 9.28 5.64 -0.07
C PHE A 203 9.29 4.19 0.38
N VAL A 204 10.31 3.46 -0.06
CA VAL A 204 10.62 2.10 0.38
C VAL A 204 12.11 2.04 0.73
N GLU A 205 12.42 1.41 1.84
CA GLU A 205 13.79 1.04 2.21
C GLU A 205 13.84 -0.41 2.66
N ILE A 206 14.80 -1.14 2.10
CA ILE A 206 15.13 -2.50 2.48
C ILE A 206 16.40 -2.42 3.31
N ILE A 207 16.33 -2.88 4.56
CA ILE A 207 17.49 -2.90 5.44
C ILE A 207 17.97 -4.35 5.57
N MET A 208 19.24 -4.57 5.28
CA MET A 208 19.88 -5.87 5.26
C MET A 208 20.36 -6.27 6.66
N GLU A 209 20.63 -7.57 6.86
CA GLU A 209 21.12 -8.10 8.15
C GLU A 209 22.51 -7.54 8.53
N ASP A 210 23.34 -7.17 7.55
CA ASP A 210 24.64 -6.53 7.76
C ASP A 210 24.55 -5.03 8.09
N GLY A 211 23.34 -4.47 8.13
CA GLY A 211 23.08 -3.06 8.43
C GLY A 211 23.12 -2.13 7.21
N SER A 212 23.50 -2.62 6.03
CA SER A 212 23.36 -1.86 4.78
C SER A 212 21.89 -1.68 4.40
N SER A 213 21.58 -0.68 3.58
CA SER A 213 20.22 -0.49 3.07
C SER A 213 20.18 -0.04 1.61
N ALA A 214 19.09 -0.42 0.95
CA ALA A 214 18.70 0.06 -0.37
C ALA A 214 17.39 0.82 -0.25
N LYS A 215 17.36 2.07 -0.70
CA LYS A 215 16.18 2.95 -0.58
C LYS A 215 15.78 3.58 -1.89
N VAL A 216 14.50 3.82 -2.07
CA VAL A 216 13.93 4.39 -3.28
C VAL A 216 12.72 5.27 -2.96
N TYR A 217 12.61 6.38 -3.68
CA TYR A 217 11.43 7.25 -3.67
C TYR A 217 10.48 6.85 -4.79
N LEU A 218 9.18 6.97 -4.54
CA LEU A 218 8.12 6.69 -5.50
C LEU A 218 7.33 7.95 -5.75
N TYR A 219 7.33 8.44 -6.99
CA TYR A 219 6.70 9.68 -7.39
C TYR A 219 5.45 9.42 -8.21
N SER A 220 4.29 9.60 -7.58
CA SER A 220 2.99 9.52 -8.25
C SER A 220 2.70 10.78 -9.07
N ALA A 221 2.10 10.63 -10.25
CA ALA A 221 1.82 11.69 -11.21
C ALA A 221 0.52 12.49 -10.94
N ASN A 222 -0.22 12.16 -9.87
CA ASN A 222 -1.57 12.66 -9.57
C ASN A 222 -1.63 13.93 -8.69
#